data_AF-A0A6B2M9H8-F1
#
_entry.id   AF-A0A6B2M9H8-F1
#
_cell.length_a   1.000
_cell.length_b   1.000
_cell.length_c   1.000
_cell.angle_alpha   90.00
_cell.angle_beta   90.00
_cell.angle_gamma   90.00
#
_symmetry.space_group_name_H-M   'P 1'
#
loop_
_entity.id
_entity.type
_entity.pdbx_description
1 polymer ?
#
loop_
_entity_poly.entity_id
_entity_poly.type
_entity_poly.pdbx_seq_one_letter_code
_entity_poly.pdbx_strand_id
1 'polypeptide(L)'
;MKSAYLVFVRRAALAVPLAFALAGCMSSTPVWDSRFGDSVRTVMQTQIIDPHAGEHPASASGIDGSAAAAALDNYDKSFKQTVPPANAFVIGIGKATQ
;
A
#
# COMPACT_ATOMS: atom_id res chain seq x y z
N MET A 1 -31.10 46.69 33.65
CA MET A 1 -29.95 45.80 33.99
C MET A 1 -30.31 44.30 34.00
N LYS A 2 -31.47 43.88 34.52
CA LYS A 2 -31.87 42.46 34.63
C LYS A 2 -32.14 41.74 33.30
N SER A 3 -32.63 42.45 32.27
CA SER A 3 -32.90 41.89 30.93
C SER A 3 -31.61 41.60 30.13
N ALA A 4 -30.60 42.47 30.20
CA ALA A 4 -29.31 42.25 29.56
C ALA A 4 -28.58 41.03 30.16
N TYR A 5 -28.73 40.81 31.46
CA TYR A 5 -28.19 39.63 32.16
C TYR A 5 -28.85 38.33 31.66
N LEU A 6 -30.17 38.32 31.48
CA LEU A 6 -30.89 37.14 30.96
C LEU A 6 -30.49 36.80 29.51
N VAL A 7 -30.24 37.81 28.67
CA VAL A 7 -29.75 37.61 27.29
C VAL A 7 -28.33 37.04 27.30
N PHE A 8 -27.46 37.54 28.18
CA PHE A 8 -26.10 37.01 28.35
C PHE A 8 -26.09 35.56 28.82
N VAL A 9 -26.90 35.23 29.84
CA VAL A 9 -27.01 33.86 30.37
C VAL A 9 -27.51 32.89 29.30
N ARG A 10 -28.52 33.29 28.50
CA ARG A 10 -29.05 32.45 27.42
C ARG A 10 -28.05 32.23 26.30
N ARG A 11 -27.23 33.24 25.96
CA ARG A 11 -26.16 33.10 24.96
C ARG A 11 -25.00 32.25 25.48
N ALA A 12 -24.59 32.43 26.73
CA ALA A 12 -23.57 31.61 27.38
C ALA A 12 -23.99 30.14 27.47
N ALA A 13 -25.25 29.87 27.81
CA ALA A 13 -25.79 28.51 27.90
C ALA A 13 -25.72 27.73 26.57
N LEU A 14 -25.75 28.43 25.43
CA LEU A 14 -25.60 27.82 24.11
C LEU A 14 -24.14 27.78 23.63
N ALA A 15 -23.35 28.81 23.95
CA ALA A 15 -21.96 28.92 23.49
C ALA A 15 -21.00 27.98 24.23
N VAL A 16 -21.20 27.75 25.53
CA VAL A 16 -20.34 26.89 26.35
C VAL A 16 -20.34 25.43 25.87
N PRO A 17 -21.49 24.74 25.70
CA PRO A 17 -21.48 23.35 25.24
C PRO A 17 -20.92 23.21 23.81
N LEU A 18 -21.16 24.20 22.95
CA LEU A 18 -20.59 24.25 21.61
C LEU A 18 -19.05 24.33 21.64
N ALA A 19 -18.49 25.19 22.50
CA ALA A 19 -17.04 25.30 22.65
C ALA A 19 -16.40 24.00 23.17
N PHE A 20 -17.05 23.30 24.12
CA PHE A 20 -16.58 22.00 24.60
C PHE A 20 -16.69 20.90 23.54
N ALA A 21 -17.74 20.89 22.72
CA ALA A 21 -17.88 19.94 21.63
C ALA A 21 -16.77 20.13 20.56
N LEU A 22 -16.38 21.38 20.26
CA LEU A 22 -15.29 21.67 19.32
C LEU A 22 -13.89 21.40 19.90
N ALA A 23 -13.72 21.49 21.22
CA ALA A 23 -12.44 21.22 21.89
C ALA A 23 -11.98 19.76 21.76
N GLY A 24 -12.90 18.81 21.48
CA GLY A 24 -12.57 17.41 21.25
C GLY A 24 -11.85 17.13 19.93
N CYS A 25 -11.90 18.04 18.95
CA CYS A 25 -11.25 17.86 17.65
C CYS A 25 -9.73 18.07 17.70
N MET A 26 -9.19 18.64 18.78
CA MET A 26 -7.76 18.88 18.94
C MET A 26 -7.28 18.22 20.24
N SER A 27 -6.74 17.02 20.12
CA SER A 27 -6.13 16.31 21.25
C SER A 27 -4.86 17.04 21.70
N SER A 28 -4.84 17.51 22.95
CA SER A 28 -3.67 18.20 23.53
C SER A 28 -2.69 17.23 24.17
N THR A 29 -1.50 17.72 24.53
CA THR A 29 -0.53 17.01 25.38
C THR A 29 -1.22 16.56 26.68
N PRO A 30 -1.02 15.32 27.15
CA PRO A 30 0.00 14.33 26.74
C PRO A 30 -0.46 13.31 25.67
N VAL A 31 -1.71 13.37 25.20
CA VAL A 31 -2.26 12.36 24.28
C VAL A 31 -1.71 12.53 22.86
N TRP A 32 -1.42 13.75 22.44
CA TRP A 32 -0.74 14.01 21.17
C TRP A 32 0.70 13.45 21.16
N ASP A 33 1.47 13.75 22.21
CA ASP A 33 2.88 13.35 22.31
C ASP A 33 3.04 11.83 22.35
N SER A 34 2.11 11.10 23.00
CA SER A 34 2.17 9.64 23.09
C SER A 34 1.90 8.92 21.76
N ARG A 35 1.24 9.58 20.81
CA ARG A 35 0.83 9.02 19.52
C ARG A 35 1.62 9.57 18.33
N PHE A 36 2.56 10.47 18.60
CA PHE A 36 3.37 11.09 17.57
C PHE A 36 4.18 10.01 16.82
N GLY A 37 3.96 9.91 15.51
CA GLY A 37 4.64 8.93 14.65
C GLY A 37 3.96 7.56 14.56
N ASP A 38 2.82 7.34 15.22
CA ASP A 38 2.06 6.08 15.14
C ASP A 38 1.78 5.69 13.68
N SER A 39 1.33 6.63 12.85
CA SER A 39 1.00 6.37 11.44
C SER A 39 2.19 5.85 10.64
N VAL A 40 3.35 6.47 10.81
CA VAL A 40 4.60 6.06 10.13
C VAL A 40 5.03 4.70 10.66
N ARG A 41 5.01 4.49 11.98
CA ARG A 41 5.37 3.21 12.58
C ARG A 41 4.44 2.09 12.11
N THR A 42 3.14 2.35 11.99
CA THR A 42 2.16 1.41 11.43
C THR A 42 2.50 1.05 9.98
N VAL A 43 2.72 2.04 9.12
CA VAL A 43 3.09 1.79 7.70
C VAL A 43 4.41 1.01 7.59
N MET A 44 5.39 1.35 8.43
CA MET A 44 6.65 0.62 8.46
C MET A 44 6.45 -0.85 8.86
N GLN A 45 5.64 -1.12 9.88
CA GLN A 45 5.36 -2.49 10.31
C GLN A 45 4.62 -3.31 9.23
N THR A 46 3.76 -2.70 8.42
CA THR A 46 3.08 -3.41 7.31
C THR A 46 4.00 -3.68 6.12
N GLN A 47 5.16 -3.02 6.03
CA GLN A 47 6.15 -3.23 4.97
C GLN A 47 7.21 -4.29 5.33
N ILE A 48 7.24 -4.76 6.58
CA ILE A 48 8.18 -5.80 7.01
C ILE A 48 7.69 -7.15 6.46
N ILE A 49 8.51 -7.76 5.60
CA ILE A 49 8.22 -9.05 4.96
C ILE A 49 8.24 -10.19 5.98
N ASP A 50 9.23 -10.18 6.88
CA ASP A 50 9.38 -11.18 7.95
C ASP A 50 9.89 -10.51 9.25
N PRO A 51 9.03 -10.37 10.28
CA PRO A 51 9.44 -9.79 11.56
C PRO A 51 10.41 -10.67 12.37
N HIS A 52 10.51 -11.97 12.05
CA HIS A 52 11.38 -12.94 12.71
C HIS A 52 12.51 -13.45 11.78
N ALA A 53 12.93 -12.65 10.81
CA ALA A 53 13.93 -13.03 9.81
C ALA A 53 15.27 -13.55 10.39
N GLY A 54 15.62 -13.19 11.63
CA GLY A 54 16.82 -13.69 12.32
C GLY A 54 16.68 -15.12 12.88
N GLU A 55 15.45 -15.59 13.09
CA GLU A 55 15.14 -16.95 13.58
C GLU A 55 14.91 -17.92 12.41
N HIS A 56 14.64 -17.39 11.21
CA HIS A 56 14.33 -18.16 10.03
C HIS A 56 15.57 -18.31 9.12
N PRO A 57 15.74 -19.45 8.44
CA PRO A 57 16.73 -19.54 7.37
C PRO A 57 16.42 -18.51 6.29
N ALA A 58 17.48 -17.95 5.67
CA ALA A 58 17.33 -16.91 4.66
C ALA A 58 16.31 -17.32 3.58
N SER A 59 15.33 -16.45 3.33
CA SER A 59 14.33 -16.67 2.29
C SER A 59 15.03 -16.88 0.94
N ALA A 60 14.48 -17.77 0.10
CA ALA A 60 14.99 -17.98 -1.24
C ALA A 60 15.07 -16.65 -1.99
N SER A 61 16.15 -16.45 -2.74
CA SER A 61 16.32 -15.26 -3.57
C SER A 61 15.12 -15.15 -4.52
N GLY A 62 14.43 -14.01 -4.49
CA GLY A 62 13.29 -13.74 -5.37
C GLY A 62 13.71 -13.75 -6.85
N ILE A 63 12.74 -13.64 -7.74
CA ILE A 63 13.04 -13.54 -9.18
C ILE A 63 13.57 -12.14 -9.47
N ASP A 64 14.58 -12.03 -10.33
CA ASP A 64 15.07 -10.72 -10.79
C ASP A 64 13.95 -9.95 -11.49
N GLY A 65 13.92 -8.62 -11.32
CA GLY A 65 12.87 -7.77 -11.88
C GLY A 65 12.78 -7.85 -13.41
N SER A 66 13.92 -8.03 -14.10
CA SER A 66 13.92 -8.19 -15.56
C SER A 66 13.35 -9.55 -15.98
N ALA A 67 13.65 -10.61 -15.22
CA ALA A 67 13.09 -11.94 -15.44
C ALA A 67 11.57 -11.95 -15.19
N ALA A 68 11.10 -11.23 -14.15
CA ALA A 68 9.67 -11.04 -13.88
C ALA A 68 8.95 -10.38 -15.06
N ALA A 69 9.51 -9.27 -15.56
CA ALA A 69 8.94 -8.52 -16.68
C ALA A 69 8.89 -9.38 -17.96
N ALA A 70 9.98 -10.10 -18.26
CA ALA A 70 10.03 -10.99 -19.42
C ALA A 70 9.02 -12.15 -19.31
N ALA A 71 8.83 -12.71 -18.11
CA ALA A 71 7.82 -13.75 -17.88
C ALA A 71 6.40 -13.24 -18.16
N LEU A 72 6.07 -12.03 -17.70
CA LEU A 72 4.75 -11.42 -17.95
C LEU A 72 4.55 -11.09 -19.44
N ASP A 73 5.58 -10.59 -20.12
CA ASP A 73 5.53 -10.31 -21.56
C ASP A 73 5.35 -11.58 -22.40
N ASN A 74 6.06 -12.66 -22.06
CA ASN A 74 5.88 -13.96 -22.71
C ASN A 74 4.49 -14.55 -22.45
N TYR A 75 3.96 -14.37 -21.24
CA TYR A 75 2.59 -14.76 -20.91
C TYR A 75 1.57 -14.04 -21.80
N ASP A 76 1.67 -12.72 -21.93
CA ASP A 76 0.81 -11.92 -22.83
C ASP A 76 0.93 -12.36 -24.30
N LYS A 77 2.16 -12.58 -24.79
CA LYS A 77 2.42 -13.04 -26.17
C LYS A 77 1.82 -14.42 -26.45
N SER A 78 1.79 -15.31 -25.46
CA SER A 78 1.24 -16.66 -25.63
C SER A 78 -0.23 -16.67 -26.05
N PHE A 79 -1.02 -15.68 -25.63
CA PHE A 79 -2.41 -15.53 -26.03
C PHE A 79 -2.58 -14.88 -27.42
N LYS A 80 -1.56 -14.17 -27.90
CA LYS A 80 -1.55 -13.51 -29.21
C LYS A 80 -0.99 -14.41 -30.32
N GLN A 81 -0.22 -15.43 -29.95
CA GLN A 81 0.43 -16.34 -30.88
C GLN A 81 -0.51 -17.48 -31.28
N THR A 82 -1.45 -17.21 -32.18
CA THR A 82 -2.50 -18.16 -32.59
C THR A 82 -2.01 -19.24 -33.58
N VAL A 83 -0.85 -19.08 -34.22
CA VAL A 83 -0.35 -20.03 -35.24
C VAL A 83 1.13 -20.36 -35.00
N PRO A 84 1.47 -21.61 -34.65
CA PRO A 84 2.87 -22.06 -34.63
C PRO A 84 3.49 -21.88 -36.03
N PRO A 85 4.73 -21.35 -36.15
CA PRO A 85 5.39 -21.26 -37.45
C PRO A 85 5.53 -22.66 -38.06
N ALA A 86 4.97 -22.85 -39.25
CA ALA A 86 4.80 -24.17 -39.90
C ALA A 86 6.11 -24.88 -40.29
N ASN A 87 7.27 -24.25 -40.04
CA ASN A 87 8.55 -24.68 -40.59
C ASN A 87 9.70 -24.35 -39.62
N ALA A 88 9.67 -24.96 -38.43
CA ALA A 88 10.75 -24.89 -37.46
C ALA A 88 11.87 -25.94 -37.69
N PHE A 89 11.66 -26.93 -38.58
CA PHE A 89 12.65 -27.97 -38.88
C PHE A 89 12.74 -28.27 -40.38
N VAL A 90 13.56 -27.53 -41.11
CA VAL A 90 14.08 -27.94 -42.43
C VAL A 90 15.59 -27.84 -42.41
N ILE A 91 16.22 -28.73 -41.65
CA ILE A 91 17.65 -29.03 -41.79
C ILE A 91 17.75 -30.00 -42.96
N GLY A 92 18.17 -29.47 -44.11
CA GLY A 92 18.28 -30.20 -45.36
C GLY A 92 19.31 -31.32 -45.30
N ILE A 93 18.86 -32.54 -44.97
CA ILE A 93 19.60 -33.78 -45.23
C ILE A 93 19.05 -34.42 -46.51
N GLY A 94 19.42 -33.84 -47.66
CA GLY A 94 19.26 -34.46 -48.97
C GLY A 94 20.49 -35.31 -49.27
N LYS A 95 20.35 -36.63 -49.24
CA LYS A 95 21.37 -37.60 -49.68
C LYS A 95 21.79 -37.28 -51.13
N ALA A 96 23.05 -36.92 -51.34
CA ALA A 96 23.70 -37.09 -52.65
C ALA A 96 24.53 -38.38 -52.58
N THR A 97 23.89 -39.47 -52.96
CA THR A 97 24.58 -40.65 -53.48
C THR A 97 24.90 -40.37 -54.95
N GLN A 98 26.08 -40.82 -55.37
CA GLN A 98 26.62 -40.90 -56.73
C GLN A 98 27.45 -39.72 -57.21
#